data_AF-A0A317NLE7-F1
#
_entry.id   AF-A0A317NLE7-F1
#
_cell.length_a   1.000
_cell.length_b   1.000
_cell.length_c   1.000
_cell.angle_alpha   90.00
_cell.angle_beta   90.00
_cell.angle_gamma   90.00
#
_symmetry.space_group_name_H-M   'P 1'
#
loop_
_entity.id
_entity.type
_entity.pdbx_description
1 polymer ?
#
loop_
_entity_poly.entity_id
_entity_poly.type
_entity_poly.pdbx_seq_one_letter_code
_entity_poly.pdbx_strand_id
1 'polypeptide(L)'
;MNESVSAPEAEVVGPTEWGEHPHGLGPWEQEYGTPAPTDPRYDPVLLAEGDRRNVVDAYRYWTREAIVADIDARRFPFHVAIENFGHDANIGTVVRTANAFAAAAVHIVGRRRWNRRGAMVTDRYQHLMHHSDLAELRAYAAEAGLTVVAVDNVPGAVPLETAELPRECLLLFGQEGPGVSADAKEAAALTVSIAQFGSTRSINAGVAAGIAMHAWIRQHADLSKAW
;
A
#
# COMPACT_ATOMS: atom_id res chain seq x y z
N MET A 1 -31.24 41.14 -24.59
CA MET A 1 -29.93 40.67 -24.08
C MET A 1 -30.26 39.65 -23.01
N ASN A 2 -30.10 38.36 -23.30
CA ASN A 2 -30.35 37.28 -22.35
C ASN A 2 -28.98 36.76 -21.95
N GLU A 3 -28.47 37.20 -20.80
CA GLU A 3 -27.26 36.61 -20.21
C GLU A 3 -27.66 35.28 -19.58
N SER A 4 -27.25 34.19 -20.23
CA SER A 4 -27.26 32.86 -19.65
C SER A 4 -26.20 32.82 -18.55
N VAL A 5 -26.62 32.89 -17.29
CA VAL A 5 -25.76 32.60 -16.15
C VAL A 5 -25.42 31.10 -16.22
N SER A 6 -24.17 30.77 -16.57
CA SER A 6 -23.69 29.39 -16.47
C SER A 6 -23.70 28.99 -15.00
N ALA A 7 -24.28 27.83 -14.68
CA ALA A 7 -24.11 27.21 -13.38
C ALA A 7 -22.60 27.07 -13.08
N PRO A 8 -22.15 27.27 -11.83
CA PRO A 8 -20.76 27.04 -11.48
C PRO A 8 -20.42 25.58 -11.83
N GLU A 9 -19.35 25.40 -12.60
CA GLU A 9 -18.77 24.06 -12.82
C GLU A 9 -18.47 23.49 -11.43
N ALA A 10 -19.08 22.34 -11.11
CA ALA A 10 -18.76 21.64 -9.87
C ALA A 10 -17.26 21.35 -9.88
N GLU A 11 -16.56 21.86 -8.87
CA GLU A 11 -15.11 21.75 -8.75
C GLU A 11 -14.75 20.26 -8.78
N VAL A 12 -14.01 19.83 -9.80
CA VAL A 12 -13.66 18.42 -9.96
C VAL A 12 -12.58 18.11 -8.96
N VAL A 13 -13.01 17.57 -7.83
CA VAL A 13 -12.13 17.22 -6.73
C VAL A 13 -11.16 16.13 -7.16
N GLY A 14 -9.87 16.37 -6.93
CA GLY A 14 -8.80 15.44 -7.29
C GLY A 14 -8.77 14.22 -6.37
N PRO A 15 -8.18 13.10 -6.81
CA PRO A 15 -8.35 11.79 -6.17
C PRO A 15 -7.93 11.70 -4.68
N THR A 16 -7.05 12.58 -4.24
CA THR A 16 -6.56 12.58 -2.86
C THR A 16 -6.52 13.97 -2.24
N GLU A 17 -7.23 14.94 -2.84
CA GLU A 17 -7.52 16.27 -2.26
C GLU A 17 -6.32 17.06 -1.70
N TRP A 18 -5.11 16.86 -2.25
CA TRP A 18 -3.90 17.56 -1.77
C TRP A 18 -3.94 19.11 -1.84
N GLY A 19 -4.95 19.70 -2.49
CA GLY A 19 -5.01 21.11 -2.86
C GLY A 19 -5.61 22.06 -1.82
N GLU A 20 -6.61 21.62 -1.05
CA GLU A 20 -7.34 22.51 -0.14
C GLU A 20 -6.61 22.66 1.21
N HIS A 21 -6.02 21.58 1.72
CA HIS A 21 -5.43 21.55 3.05
C HIS A 21 -4.04 20.88 3.10
N PRO A 22 -3.00 21.49 2.50
CA PRO A 22 -1.66 20.90 2.41
C PRO A 22 -0.97 20.65 3.76
N HIS A 23 -1.54 21.19 4.86
CA HIS A 23 -1.02 21.05 6.22
C HIS A 23 -1.99 20.34 7.17
N GLY A 24 -3.06 19.74 6.64
CA GLY A 24 -4.17 19.17 7.41
C GLY A 24 -5.23 20.21 7.78
N LEU A 25 -6.21 19.78 8.58
CA LEU A 25 -7.36 20.59 8.96
C LEU A 25 -7.22 21.20 10.36
N GLY A 26 -7.80 22.39 10.55
CA GLY A 26 -7.91 23.02 11.87
C GLY A 26 -8.95 22.34 12.76
N PRO A 27 -9.26 22.89 13.94
CA PRO A 27 -10.40 22.43 14.74
C PRO A 27 -11.72 22.45 13.96
N TRP A 28 -12.57 21.43 14.15
CA TRP A 28 -13.79 21.24 13.37
C TRP A 28 -14.70 22.47 13.34
N GLU A 29 -14.96 23.09 14.49
CA GLU A 29 -15.86 24.25 14.57
C GLU A 29 -15.31 25.47 13.83
N GLN A 30 -13.97 25.58 13.71
CA GLN A 30 -13.31 26.65 12.96
C GLN A 30 -13.35 26.40 11.46
N GLU A 31 -13.17 25.14 11.06
CA GLU A 31 -13.17 24.72 9.65
C GLU A 31 -14.58 24.75 9.04
N TYR A 32 -15.58 24.26 9.79
CA TYR A 32 -16.93 24.03 9.26
C TYR A 32 -18.01 24.93 9.86
N GLY A 33 -17.71 25.73 10.89
CA GLY A 33 -18.70 26.62 11.53
C GLY A 33 -19.88 25.91 12.19
N THR A 34 -19.75 24.60 12.46
CA THR A 34 -20.80 23.76 13.04
C THR A 34 -20.29 23.03 14.28
N PRO A 35 -21.16 22.61 15.22
CA PRO A 35 -20.74 21.79 16.35
C PRO A 35 -20.08 20.49 15.91
N ALA A 36 -19.09 20.04 16.67
CA ALA A 36 -18.40 18.79 16.39
C ALA A 36 -19.37 17.58 16.36
N PRO A 37 -19.20 16.64 15.40
CA PRO A 37 -20.03 15.46 15.30
C PRO A 37 -19.87 14.55 16.53
N THR A 38 -20.94 13.82 16.87
CA THR A 38 -20.97 12.87 18.00
C THR A 38 -20.80 11.42 17.58
N ASP A 39 -20.57 11.17 16.29
CA ASP A 39 -20.39 9.83 15.73
C ASP A 39 -19.07 9.21 16.27
N PRO A 40 -19.11 7.95 16.78
CA PRO A 40 -17.98 7.32 17.44
C PRO A 40 -16.77 7.08 16.54
N ARG A 41 -16.91 7.20 15.21
CA ARG A 41 -15.75 7.12 14.31
C ARG A 41 -14.81 8.31 14.44
N TYR A 42 -15.28 9.45 14.95
CA TYR A 42 -14.49 10.66 15.09
C TYR A 42 -13.73 10.67 16.43
N ASP A 43 -12.48 11.12 16.38
CA ASP A 43 -11.63 11.31 17.55
C ASP A 43 -11.88 12.70 18.17
N PRO A 44 -12.34 12.77 19.43
CA PRO A 44 -12.66 14.05 20.08
C PRO A 44 -11.47 15.02 20.18
N VAL A 45 -10.25 14.52 20.29
CA VAL A 45 -9.04 15.36 20.38
C VAL A 45 -8.75 15.97 19.00
N LEU A 46 -8.83 15.17 17.94
CA LEU A 46 -8.61 15.68 16.58
C LEU A 46 -9.69 16.70 16.19
N LEU A 47 -10.94 16.48 16.57
CA LEU A 47 -12.02 17.44 16.35
C LEU A 47 -11.75 18.79 17.04
N ALA A 48 -11.22 18.76 18.26
CA ALA A 48 -10.97 19.96 19.06
C ALA A 48 -9.67 20.70 18.70
N GLU A 49 -8.61 19.97 18.31
CA GLU A 49 -7.26 20.51 18.12
C GLU A 49 -6.86 20.62 16.64
N GLY A 50 -7.61 19.96 15.74
CA GLY A 50 -7.28 19.81 14.34
C GLY A 50 -6.51 18.51 14.02
N ASP A 51 -6.48 18.16 12.74
CA ASP A 51 -5.88 16.91 12.25
C ASP A 51 -4.80 17.16 11.20
N ARG A 52 -3.54 17.01 11.61
CA ARG A 52 -2.35 17.16 10.76
C ARG A 52 -1.74 15.84 10.29
N ARG A 53 -2.43 14.70 10.46
CA ARG A 53 -1.91 13.38 10.05
C ARG A 53 -1.71 13.32 8.53
N ASN A 54 -0.97 12.34 8.02
CA ASN A 54 -0.83 12.15 6.58
C ASN A 54 -1.86 11.13 6.08
N VAL A 55 -3.13 11.53 6.05
CA VAL A 55 -4.28 10.76 5.55
C VAL A 55 -5.03 11.60 4.52
N VAL A 56 -5.77 10.96 3.61
CA VAL A 56 -6.67 11.68 2.70
C VAL A 56 -7.78 12.39 3.49
N ASP A 57 -8.32 13.47 2.93
CA ASP A 57 -9.18 14.37 3.70
C ASP A 57 -10.50 13.73 4.16
N ALA A 58 -11.01 12.76 3.40
CA ALA A 58 -12.14 11.93 3.82
C ALA A 58 -11.95 11.18 5.15
N TYR A 59 -10.71 10.95 5.59
CA TYR A 59 -10.39 10.29 6.87
C TYR A 59 -9.97 11.25 7.98
N ARG A 60 -9.99 12.55 7.73
CA ARG A 60 -9.64 13.54 8.74
C ARG A 60 -10.57 13.41 9.93
N TYR A 61 -10.00 13.63 11.11
CA TYR A 61 -10.63 13.48 12.41
C TYR A 61 -11.08 12.07 12.77
N TRP A 62 -11.04 11.08 11.87
CA TRP A 62 -11.43 9.72 12.22
C TRP A 62 -10.40 9.09 13.16
N THR A 63 -10.89 8.27 14.09
CA THR A 63 -10.04 7.40 14.88
C THR A 63 -9.26 6.47 13.94
N ARG A 64 -8.09 6.04 14.39
CA ARG A 64 -7.27 5.11 13.61
C ARG A 64 -8.03 3.82 13.31
N GLU A 65 -8.77 3.33 14.29
CA GLU A 65 -9.54 2.09 14.23
C GLU A 65 -10.66 2.20 13.18
N ALA A 66 -11.34 3.34 13.10
CA ALA A 66 -12.34 3.60 12.07
C ALA A 66 -11.74 3.62 10.67
N ILE A 67 -10.57 4.24 10.48
CA ILE A 67 -9.86 4.24 9.19
C ILE A 67 -9.48 2.82 8.79
N VAL A 68 -8.93 2.03 9.71
CA VAL A 68 -8.56 0.63 9.45
C VAL A 68 -9.79 -0.19 9.07
N ALA A 69 -10.90 -0.07 9.82
CA ALA A 69 -12.13 -0.80 9.54
C ALA A 69 -12.73 -0.47 8.18
N ASP A 70 -12.71 0.82 7.77
CA ASP A 70 -13.17 1.23 6.45
C ASP A 70 -12.29 0.67 5.33
N ILE A 71 -10.95 0.77 5.47
CA ILE A 71 -10.02 0.19 4.50
C ILE A 71 -10.22 -1.33 4.41
N ASP A 72 -10.38 -2.03 5.54
CA ASP A 72 -10.56 -3.48 5.61
C ASP A 72 -11.78 -3.97 4.80
N ALA A 73 -12.85 -3.19 4.74
CA ALA A 73 -14.03 -3.51 3.94
C ALA A 73 -13.77 -3.51 2.42
N ARG A 74 -12.64 -2.95 1.98
CA ARG A 74 -12.30 -2.73 0.57
C ARG A 74 -10.86 -3.12 0.21
N ARG A 75 -10.14 -3.83 1.09
CA ARG A 75 -8.81 -4.35 0.77
C ARG A 75 -8.88 -5.34 -0.38
N PHE A 76 -7.84 -5.32 -1.20
CA PHE A 76 -7.64 -6.33 -2.22
C PHE A 76 -6.99 -7.58 -1.61
N PRO A 77 -7.26 -8.77 -2.16
CA PRO A 77 -6.83 -10.04 -1.58
C PRO A 77 -5.34 -10.34 -1.80
N PHE A 78 -4.58 -9.45 -2.44
CA PHE A 78 -3.15 -9.66 -2.59
C PHE A 78 -2.39 -9.21 -1.35
N HIS A 79 -1.33 -9.95 -1.05
CA HIS A 79 -0.39 -9.70 0.02
C HIS A 79 0.97 -9.32 -0.55
N VAL A 80 1.81 -8.70 0.28
CA VAL A 80 3.20 -8.37 -0.08
C VAL A 80 4.13 -8.91 0.98
N ALA A 81 5.22 -9.56 0.60
CA ALA A 81 6.27 -9.99 1.51
C ALA A 81 7.61 -9.39 1.12
N ILE A 82 8.38 -8.94 2.11
CA ILE A 82 9.74 -8.42 1.91
C ILE A 82 10.71 -9.07 2.90
N GLU A 83 11.82 -9.58 2.37
CA GLU A 83 12.91 -10.14 3.17
C GLU A 83 13.69 -9.03 3.92
N ASN A 84 13.96 -9.27 5.21
CA ASN A 84 14.70 -8.37 6.10
C ASN A 84 15.90 -9.11 6.74
N PHE A 85 16.95 -9.35 5.95
CA PHE A 85 18.15 -10.07 6.39
C PHE A 85 19.38 -9.16 6.61
N GLY A 86 19.29 -7.88 6.26
CA GLY A 86 20.41 -6.95 6.15
C GLY A 86 19.93 -5.50 6.18
N HIS A 87 19.78 -4.86 5.01
CA HIS A 87 19.36 -3.46 4.89
C HIS A 87 17.84 -3.34 4.79
N ASP A 88 17.24 -2.54 5.67
CA ASP A 88 15.79 -2.43 5.87
C ASP A 88 15.18 -1.13 5.31
N ALA A 89 15.95 -0.35 4.54
CA ALA A 89 15.56 0.98 4.08
C ALA A 89 14.30 0.99 3.19
N ASN A 90 14.07 -0.10 2.45
CA ASN A 90 12.93 -0.22 1.53
C ASN A 90 11.63 -0.65 2.21
N ILE A 91 11.69 -1.25 3.40
CA ILE A 91 10.51 -1.84 4.05
C ILE A 91 9.44 -0.78 4.31
N GLY A 92 9.84 0.40 4.77
CA GLY A 92 8.90 1.50 4.96
C GLY A 92 8.20 1.94 3.67
N THR A 93 8.93 2.01 2.56
CA THR A 93 8.37 2.32 1.24
C THR A 93 7.35 1.27 0.82
N VAL A 94 7.68 -0.02 0.98
CA VAL A 94 6.76 -1.12 0.66
C VAL A 94 5.48 -1.05 1.50
N VAL A 95 5.60 -0.82 2.81
CA VAL A 95 4.44 -0.69 3.71
C VAL A 95 3.54 0.47 3.30
N ARG A 96 4.14 1.63 2.99
CA ARG A 96 3.39 2.81 2.54
C ARG A 96 2.65 2.54 1.23
N THR A 97 3.34 1.97 0.25
CA THR A 97 2.74 1.66 -1.06
C THR A 97 1.66 0.59 -0.96
N ALA A 98 1.86 -0.43 -0.13
CA ALA A 98 0.85 -1.46 0.10
C ALA A 98 -0.42 -0.90 0.74
N ASN A 99 -0.32 0.06 1.66
CA ASN A 99 -1.50 0.76 2.18
C ASN A 99 -2.19 1.61 1.11
N ALA A 100 -1.43 2.35 0.29
CA ALA A 100 -1.98 3.16 -0.79
C ALA A 100 -2.78 2.32 -1.81
N PHE A 101 -2.30 1.10 -2.10
CA PHE A 101 -3.02 0.15 -2.96
C PHE A 101 -4.00 -0.75 -2.20
N ALA A 102 -4.27 -0.50 -0.91
CA ALA A 102 -5.16 -1.30 -0.08
C ALA A 102 -4.87 -2.83 -0.12
N ALA A 103 -3.60 -3.22 -0.17
CA ALA A 103 -3.18 -4.62 -0.03
C ALA A 103 -3.70 -5.21 1.29
N ALA A 104 -4.00 -6.51 1.30
CA ALA A 104 -4.53 -7.21 2.46
C ALA A 104 -3.59 -7.15 3.66
N ALA A 105 -2.31 -7.50 3.48
CA ALA A 105 -1.28 -7.38 4.50
C ALA A 105 0.13 -7.27 3.91
N VAL A 106 1.05 -6.79 4.75
CA VAL A 106 2.50 -6.82 4.48
C VAL A 106 3.20 -7.76 5.45
N HIS A 107 4.01 -8.66 4.91
CA HIS A 107 4.76 -9.67 5.63
C HIS A 107 6.24 -9.31 5.66
N ILE A 108 6.81 -9.21 6.86
CA ILE A 108 8.23 -8.97 7.08
C ILE A 108 8.88 -10.30 7.43
N VAL A 109 9.80 -10.77 6.58
CA VAL A 109 10.46 -12.06 6.74
C VAL A 109 11.86 -11.85 7.32
N GLY A 110 12.27 -12.65 8.31
CA GLY A 110 13.59 -12.53 8.93
C GLY A 110 13.57 -11.62 10.16
N ARG A 111 14.37 -10.55 10.16
CA ARG A 111 14.49 -9.66 11.33
C ARG A 111 13.16 -8.97 11.61
N ARG A 112 12.70 -9.04 12.86
CA ARG A 112 11.44 -8.41 13.29
C ARG A 112 11.50 -6.88 13.32
N ARG A 113 12.67 -6.30 13.61
CA ARG A 113 12.87 -4.85 13.64
C ARG A 113 13.29 -4.35 12.27
N TRP A 114 12.71 -3.22 11.87
CA TRP A 114 12.96 -2.58 10.58
C TRP A 114 12.76 -1.06 10.67
N ASN A 115 13.31 -0.33 9.70
CA ASN A 115 13.29 1.12 9.64
C ASN A 115 11.94 1.68 9.16
N ARG A 116 11.17 2.24 10.09
CA ARG A 116 9.83 2.75 9.83
C ARG A 116 9.77 4.12 9.17
N ARG A 117 10.89 4.82 8.99
CA ARG A 117 10.90 6.20 8.48
C ARG A 117 10.23 6.31 7.10
N GLY A 118 10.49 5.36 6.20
CA GLY A 118 9.88 5.35 4.86
C GLY A 118 8.36 5.14 4.88
N ALA A 119 7.81 4.55 5.95
CA ALA A 119 6.38 4.30 6.06
C ALA A 119 5.58 5.57 6.36
N MET A 120 6.20 6.66 6.82
CA MET A 120 5.50 7.92 7.14
C MET A 120 4.28 7.72 8.06
N VAL A 121 4.42 6.85 9.08
CA VAL A 121 3.36 6.48 10.05
C VAL A 121 2.21 5.65 9.45
N THR A 122 2.23 5.38 8.14
CA THR A 122 1.25 4.53 7.46
C THR A 122 1.26 3.08 7.95
N ASP A 123 2.33 2.64 8.62
CA ASP A 123 2.40 1.35 9.31
C ASP A 123 1.28 1.17 10.35
N ARG A 124 0.67 2.27 10.81
CA ARG A 124 -0.47 2.24 11.71
C ARG A 124 -1.79 1.82 11.04
N TYR A 125 -1.92 2.01 9.74
CA TYR A 125 -3.17 1.74 9.00
C TYR A 125 -3.07 0.49 8.11
N GLN A 126 -1.98 -0.27 8.22
CA GLN A 126 -1.72 -1.47 7.44
C GLN A 126 -1.54 -2.68 8.38
N HIS A 127 -2.07 -3.83 7.97
CA HIS A 127 -1.85 -5.10 8.63
C HIS A 127 -0.41 -5.56 8.36
N LEU A 128 0.37 -5.68 9.44
CA LEU A 128 1.76 -6.11 9.38
C LEU A 128 1.90 -7.46 10.08
N MET A 129 2.49 -8.42 9.37
CA MET A 129 2.79 -9.74 9.87
C MET A 129 4.29 -9.98 9.87
N HIS A 130 4.78 -10.74 10.83
CA HIS A 130 6.20 -11.10 10.93
C HIS A 130 6.34 -12.61 10.81
N HIS A 131 7.37 -13.03 10.08
CA HIS A 131 7.78 -14.42 9.93
C HIS A 131 9.29 -14.53 10.18
N SER A 132 9.74 -15.57 10.87
CA SER A 132 11.16 -15.82 11.12
C SER A 132 11.94 -16.12 9.84
N ASP A 133 11.28 -16.79 8.90
CA ASP A 133 11.88 -17.27 7.65
C ASP A 133 10.81 -17.50 6.57
N LEU A 134 11.26 -17.96 5.40
CA LEU A 134 10.40 -18.23 4.27
C LEU A 134 9.53 -19.47 4.45
N ALA A 135 9.92 -20.44 5.29
CA ALA A 135 9.11 -21.62 5.51
C ALA A 135 7.83 -21.25 6.27
N GLU A 136 7.94 -20.38 7.28
CA GLU A 136 6.78 -19.85 8.00
C GLU A 136 5.87 -19.00 7.08
N LEU A 137 6.46 -18.12 6.27
CA LEU A 137 5.70 -17.35 5.28
C LEU A 137 4.91 -18.26 4.32
N ARG A 138 5.54 -19.35 3.84
CA ARG A 138 4.90 -20.30 2.93
C ARG A 138 3.77 -21.06 3.59
N ALA A 139 3.95 -21.46 4.85
CA ALA A 139 2.88 -22.11 5.60
C ALA A 139 1.66 -21.20 5.71
N TYR A 140 1.88 -19.92 6.03
CA TYR A 140 0.82 -18.91 6.03
C TYR A 140 0.17 -18.77 4.65
N ALA A 141 0.96 -18.63 3.58
CA ALA A 141 0.43 -18.45 2.23
C ALA A 141 -0.45 -19.65 1.80
N ALA A 142 -0.02 -20.87 2.11
CA ALA A 142 -0.80 -22.07 1.83
C ALA A 142 -2.11 -22.11 2.64
N GLU A 143 -2.08 -21.78 3.93
CA GLU A 143 -3.26 -21.72 4.79
C GLU A 143 -4.26 -20.66 4.33
N ALA A 144 -3.75 -19.50 3.90
CA ALA A 144 -4.54 -18.37 3.41
C ALA A 144 -5.00 -18.52 1.94
N GLY A 145 -4.61 -19.59 1.24
CA GLY A 145 -4.95 -19.81 -0.17
C GLY A 145 -4.27 -18.83 -1.13
N LEU A 146 -3.09 -18.31 -0.78
CA LEU A 146 -2.34 -17.33 -1.57
C LEU A 146 -1.31 -18.00 -2.47
N THR A 147 -1.35 -17.66 -3.76
CA THR A 147 -0.29 -18.06 -4.70
C THR A 147 0.95 -17.20 -4.49
N VAL A 148 2.09 -17.80 -4.14
CA VAL A 148 3.35 -17.06 -3.99
C VAL A 148 3.92 -16.71 -5.38
N VAL A 149 4.13 -15.43 -5.62
CA VAL A 149 4.73 -14.88 -6.83
C VAL A 149 6.03 -14.18 -6.46
N ALA A 150 7.17 -14.73 -6.87
CA ALA A 150 8.47 -14.11 -6.65
C ALA A 150 8.72 -13.01 -7.69
N VAL A 151 9.20 -11.85 -7.24
CA VAL A 151 9.63 -10.76 -8.14
C VAL A 151 11.15 -10.70 -8.13
N ASP A 152 11.78 -11.28 -9.16
CA ASP A 152 13.24 -11.37 -9.29
C ASP A 152 13.67 -11.44 -10.77
N ASN A 153 14.87 -10.98 -11.08
CA ASN A 153 15.39 -10.87 -12.46
C ASN A 153 16.22 -12.09 -12.88
N VAL A 154 15.72 -13.28 -12.58
CA VAL A 154 16.43 -14.55 -12.80
C VAL A 154 16.09 -15.21 -14.13
N PRO A 155 16.97 -16.07 -14.69
CA PRO A 155 16.66 -16.83 -15.89
C PRO A 155 15.34 -17.61 -15.74
N GLY A 156 14.47 -17.49 -16.75
CA GLY A 156 13.16 -18.15 -16.76
C GLY A 156 12.01 -17.33 -16.13
N ALA A 157 12.30 -16.18 -15.52
CA ALA A 157 11.25 -15.28 -15.05
C ALA A 157 10.40 -14.73 -16.22
N VAL A 158 9.09 -14.65 -16.02
CA VAL A 158 8.17 -14.08 -17.01
C VAL A 158 8.18 -12.55 -16.89
N PRO A 159 8.27 -11.79 -17.99
CA PRO A 159 8.11 -10.34 -17.92
C PRO A 159 6.77 -9.96 -17.29
N LEU A 160 6.82 -9.16 -16.23
CA LEU A 160 5.65 -8.72 -15.46
C LEU A 160 4.61 -8.05 -16.35
N GLU A 161 5.07 -7.33 -17.37
CA GLU A 161 4.25 -6.62 -18.35
C GLU A 161 3.37 -7.55 -19.20
N THR A 162 3.73 -8.84 -19.27
CA THR A 162 3.01 -9.88 -20.02
C THR A 162 2.42 -10.96 -19.13
N ALA A 163 2.73 -10.94 -17.83
CA ALA A 163 2.31 -11.97 -16.89
C ALA A 163 0.85 -11.73 -16.44
N GLU A 164 0.09 -12.82 -16.29
CA GLU A 164 -1.17 -12.80 -15.57
C GLU A 164 -0.90 -13.09 -14.09
N LEU A 165 -1.14 -12.09 -13.23
CA LEU A 165 -0.96 -12.25 -11.79
C LEU A 165 -2.22 -12.89 -11.19
N PRO A 166 -2.11 -13.91 -10.32
CA PRO A 166 -3.26 -14.44 -9.60
C PRO A 166 -3.90 -13.35 -8.73
N ARG A 167 -5.24 -13.38 -8.64
CA ARG A 167 -5.98 -12.41 -7.82
C ARG A 167 -5.61 -12.57 -6.34
N GLU A 168 -5.69 -13.78 -5.80
CA GLU A 168 -5.25 -14.16 -4.46
C GLU A 168 -3.77 -14.58 -4.50
N CYS A 169 -2.87 -13.60 -4.37
CA CYS A 169 -1.43 -13.85 -4.42
C CYS A 169 -0.66 -13.17 -3.29
N LEU A 170 0.56 -13.65 -3.07
CA LEU A 170 1.55 -13.03 -2.23
C LEU A 170 2.76 -12.65 -3.08
N LEU A 171 2.95 -11.35 -3.30
CA LEU A 171 4.09 -10.81 -4.06
C LEU A 171 5.32 -10.79 -3.15
N LEU A 172 6.31 -11.64 -3.43
CA LEU A 172 7.51 -11.83 -2.63
C LEU A 172 8.70 -11.08 -3.23
N PHE A 173 9.29 -10.18 -2.43
CA PHE A 173 10.47 -9.40 -2.76
C PHE A 173 11.66 -9.83 -1.91
N GLY A 174 12.76 -10.14 -2.57
CA GLY A 174 14.03 -10.40 -1.91
C GLY A 174 14.71 -9.14 -1.40
N GLN A 175 15.80 -9.31 -0.67
CA GLN A 175 16.65 -8.18 -0.28
C GLN A 175 17.52 -7.69 -1.45
N GLU A 176 17.87 -6.39 -1.46
CA GLU A 176 18.90 -5.85 -2.35
C GLU A 176 20.21 -6.65 -2.22
N GLY A 177 20.70 -7.19 -3.35
CA GLY A 177 21.90 -8.04 -3.40
C GLY A 177 21.68 -9.31 -4.23
N PRO A 178 21.75 -10.52 -3.65
CA PRO A 178 21.67 -11.78 -4.39
C PRO A 178 20.28 -12.07 -5.03
N GLY A 179 19.31 -11.17 -4.88
CA GLY A 179 17.92 -11.38 -5.31
C GLY A 179 17.13 -12.19 -4.28
N VAL A 180 16.00 -12.74 -4.71
CA VAL A 180 15.21 -13.68 -3.91
C VAL A 180 16.05 -14.93 -3.65
N SER A 181 16.06 -15.42 -2.41
CA SER A 181 16.82 -16.63 -2.04
C SER A 181 16.40 -17.85 -2.87
N ALA A 182 17.30 -18.84 -3.02
CA ALA A 182 17.02 -20.05 -3.79
C ALA A 182 15.75 -20.77 -3.28
N ASP A 183 15.59 -20.82 -1.96
CA ASP A 183 14.42 -21.40 -1.28
C ASP A 183 13.11 -20.70 -1.69
N ALA A 184 13.14 -19.38 -1.88
CA ALA A 184 11.98 -18.63 -2.33
C ALA A 184 11.68 -18.81 -3.84
N LYS A 185 12.68 -19.15 -4.67
CA LYS A 185 12.48 -19.48 -6.09
C LYS A 185 11.83 -20.84 -6.27
N GLU A 186 12.29 -21.84 -5.52
CA GLU A 186 11.68 -23.18 -5.53
C GLU A 186 10.25 -23.16 -4.95
N ALA A 187 9.97 -22.22 -4.05
CA ALA A 187 8.67 -22.06 -3.42
C ALA A 187 7.64 -21.28 -4.24
N ALA A 188 8.08 -20.43 -5.17
CA ALA A 188 7.18 -19.58 -5.94
C ALA A 188 6.52 -20.38 -7.06
N ALA A 189 5.19 -20.28 -7.15
CA ALA A 189 4.44 -20.88 -8.25
C ALA A 189 4.68 -20.13 -9.57
N LEU A 190 5.06 -18.85 -9.47
CA LEU A 190 5.39 -17.98 -10.58
C LEU A 190 6.55 -17.07 -10.19
N THR A 191 7.54 -16.93 -11.07
CA THR A 191 8.56 -15.90 -10.94
C THR A 191 8.39 -14.89 -12.06
N VAL A 192 8.28 -13.62 -11.70
CA VAL A 192 8.16 -12.50 -12.64
C VAL A 192 9.34 -11.55 -12.52
N SER A 193 9.69 -10.92 -13.63
CA SER A 193 10.72 -9.88 -13.68
C SER A 193 10.17 -8.61 -14.32
N ILE A 194 10.56 -7.45 -13.82
CA ILE A 194 10.25 -6.17 -14.48
C ILE A 194 11.21 -5.98 -15.65
N ALA A 195 10.68 -5.65 -16.84
CA ALA A 195 11.51 -5.44 -18.01
C ALA A 195 12.48 -4.27 -17.81
N GLN A 196 13.76 -4.48 -18.10
CA GLN A 196 14.82 -3.47 -17.96
C GLN A 196 15.55 -3.28 -19.30
N PHE A 197 15.75 -2.02 -19.69
CA PHE A 197 16.41 -1.63 -20.95
C PHE A 197 17.68 -0.80 -20.71
N GLY A 198 18.06 -0.59 -19.46
CA GLY A 198 19.22 0.19 -19.04
C GLY A 198 20.44 -0.67 -18.71
N SER A 199 21.47 -0.05 -18.16
CA SER A 199 22.76 -0.68 -17.81
C SER A 199 22.85 -1.16 -16.35
N THR A 200 21.87 -0.84 -15.51
CA THR A 200 21.84 -1.32 -14.12
C THR A 200 21.55 -2.82 -14.06
N ARG A 201 22.02 -3.46 -13.00
CA ARG A 201 21.73 -4.88 -12.73
C ARG A 201 20.34 -5.10 -12.16
N SER A 202 19.75 -4.10 -11.51
CA SER A 202 18.46 -4.23 -10.85
C SER A 202 17.77 -2.89 -10.62
N ILE A 203 16.47 -2.97 -10.31
CA ILE A 203 15.62 -1.87 -9.81
C ILE A 203 15.65 -1.91 -8.29
N ASN A 204 15.61 -0.75 -7.62
CA ASN A 204 15.45 -0.66 -6.17
C ASN A 204 14.22 -1.48 -5.70
N ALA A 205 14.35 -2.23 -4.60
CA ALA A 205 13.31 -3.16 -4.17
C ALA A 205 11.97 -2.47 -3.82
N GLY A 206 12.00 -1.27 -3.24
CA GLY A 206 10.78 -0.50 -2.96
C GLY A 206 10.07 -0.05 -4.24
N VAL A 207 10.83 0.36 -5.26
CA VAL A 207 10.30 0.71 -6.58
C VAL A 207 9.73 -0.53 -7.28
N ALA A 208 10.44 -1.65 -7.26
CA ALA A 208 9.99 -2.91 -7.84
C ALA A 208 8.67 -3.38 -7.19
N ALA A 209 8.55 -3.25 -5.86
CA ALA A 209 7.32 -3.55 -5.14
C ALA A 209 6.16 -2.66 -5.58
N GLY A 210 6.39 -1.37 -5.75
CA GLY A 210 5.37 -0.45 -6.29
C GLY A 210 4.91 -0.82 -7.69
N ILE A 211 5.83 -1.16 -8.59
CA ILE A 211 5.52 -1.57 -9.97
C ILE A 211 4.69 -2.88 -9.98
N ALA A 212 5.10 -3.88 -9.22
CA ALA A 212 4.40 -5.16 -9.14
C ALA A 212 3.00 -5.04 -8.51
N MET A 213 2.86 -4.28 -7.42
CA MET A 213 1.54 -3.99 -6.85
C MET A 213 0.65 -3.24 -7.84
N HIS A 214 1.18 -2.24 -8.54
CA HIS A 214 0.42 -1.50 -9.55
C HIS A 214 0.04 -2.39 -10.75
N ALA A 215 0.89 -3.32 -11.17
CA ALA A 215 0.56 -4.30 -12.20
C ALA A 215 -0.63 -5.18 -11.77
N TRP A 216 -0.69 -5.60 -10.51
CA TRP A 216 -1.85 -6.30 -9.95
C TRP A 216 -3.11 -5.42 -10.00
N ILE A 217 -3.01 -4.16 -9.56
CA ILE A 217 -4.12 -3.19 -9.59
C ILE A 217 -4.66 -3.02 -11.00
N ARG A 218 -3.78 -2.89 -12.00
CA ARG A 218 -4.16 -2.78 -13.41
C ARG A 218 -4.94 -3.97 -13.94
N GLN A 219 -4.72 -5.17 -13.39
CA GLN A 219 -5.38 -6.40 -13.82
C GLN A 219 -6.69 -6.66 -13.09
N HIS A 220 -6.80 -6.29 -11.80
CA HIS A 220 -7.86 -6.79 -10.91
C HIS A 220 -8.71 -5.71 -10.24
N ALA A 221 -8.23 -4.46 -10.14
CA ALA A 221 -8.94 -3.42 -9.41
C ALA A 221 -10.04 -2.76 -10.26
N ASP A 222 -11.16 -2.44 -9.61
CA ASP A 222 -12.17 -1.56 -10.15
C ASP A 222 -11.76 -0.10 -9.93
N LEU A 223 -11.23 0.54 -10.98
CA LEU A 223 -10.64 1.88 -10.90
C LEU A 223 -11.67 2.98 -10.65
N SER A 224 -12.98 2.74 -10.83
CA SER A 224 -14.00 3.72 -10.45
C SER A 224 -14.18 3.86 -8.94
N LYS A 225 -13.50 3.00 -8.16
CA LYS A 225 -13.46 3.04 -6.69
C LYS A 225 -12.12 3.56 -6.16
N ALA A 226 -11.24 4.05 -7.04
CA ALA A 226 -10.09 4.80 -6.60
C ALA A 226 -10.57 6.06 -5.87
N TRP A 227 -9.87 6.40 -4.80
CA TRP A 227 -9.96 7.73 -4.20
C TRP A 227 -9.44 8.69 -5.25
#